data_AF-A0A2I1GHR6-F1
#
_entry.id   AF-A0A2I1GHR6-F1
#
_cell.length_a   1.000
_cell.length_b   1.000
_cell.length_c   1.000
_cell.angle_alpha   90.00
_cell.angle_beta   90.00
_cell.angle_gamma   90.00
#
_symmetry.space_group_name_H-M   'P 1'
#
loop_
_entity.id
_entity.type
_entity.pdbx_description
1 polymer ?
#
loop_
_entity_poly.entity_id
_entity_poly.type
_entity_poly.pdbx_seq_one_letter_code
_entity_poly.pdbx_strand_id
1 'polypeptide(L)'
;MSENQHGCIAHHNKIQLRSRNSVMNPDEINISIECKEFHARRLYSRWHNSRIKKNFNKRLGITFTTRYSVNNINNILRKGNTTIYNKVYDNFNFGFSKRNNIQKKQRQRFERKCKHIFEDCKIKDDTPTEAKLLAARKHRFLFHPLQSFKKPISHLRYKKKYHVPLQKYYNFKLPTLDIKSSDHEIKREVHIARYFDSNQHGSSFDPSYIIDKTATASSSTDNHNLPVSSNTYAVPFTPKSTRPKEIGKQPRPHVNDFIS
;
A
#
# COMPACT_ATOMS: atom_id res chain seq x y z
N MET A 1 -31.46 20.49 -31.69
CA MET A 1 -30.45 20.47 -30.61
C MET A 1 -29.95 19.05 -30.47
N SER A 2 -28.66 18.79 -30.66
CA SER A 2 -28.06 17.47 -30.45
C SER A 2 -26.78 17.60 -29.62
N GLU A 3 -26.85 17.05 -28.41
CA GLU A 3 -25.77 16.91 -27.43
C GLU A 3 -24.76 15.87 -27.91
N ASN A 4 -23.61 16.31 -28.43
CA ASN A 4 -22.40 15.49 -28.56
C ASN A 4 -21.17 16.41 -28.64
N GLN A 5 -20.79 16.99 -27.51
CA GLN A 5 -19.57 17.80 -27.40
C GLN A 5 -18.35 16.91 -27.14
N HIS A 6 -17.85 16.27 -28.19
CA HIS A 6 -16.44 15.91 -28.25
C HIS A 6 -15.79 16.83 -29.27
N GLY A 7 -15.02 17.81 -28.77
CA GLY A 7 -14.28 18.73 -29.64
C GLY A 7 -13.33 17.96 -30.54
N CYS A 8 -13.43 18.18 -31.85
CA CYS A 8 -12.52 17.59 -32.81
C CYS A 8 -11.09 18.14 -32.64
N ILE A 9 -10.08 17.35 -33.00
CA ILE A 9 -8.65 17.68 -32.89
C ILE A 9 -8.30 19.05 -33.51
N ALA A 10 -9.00 19.45 -34.56
CA ALA A 10 -8.84 20.76 -35.20
C ALA A 10 -9.17 21.96 -34.27
N HIS A 11 -10.04 21.77 -33.27
CA HIS A 11 -10.42 22.82 -32.31
C HIS A 11 -9.61 22.78 -31.01
N HIS A 12 -8.74 21.80 -30.81
CA HIS A 12 -7.87 21.74 -29.63
C HIS A 12 -6.93 22.96 -29.55
N ASN A 13 -6.44 23.45 -30.69
CA ASN A 13 -5.54 24.60 -30.77
C ASN A 13 -6.21 25.94 -30.40
N LYS A 14 -7.55 26.00 -30.37
CA LYS A 14 -8.33 27.17 -29.95
C LYS A 14 -8.80 27.10 -28.50
N ILE A 15 -8.49 26.01 -27.78
CA ILE A 15 -8.66 25.97 -26.33
C ILE A 15 -7.54 26.83 -25.74
N GLN A 16 -7.81 28.13 -25.61
CA GLN A 16 -7.03 28.96 -24.69
C GLN A 16 -7.22 28.35 -23.30
N LEU A 17 -6.23 27.57 -22.87
CA LEU A 17 -6.03 27.30 -21.46
C LEU A 17 -5.98 28.68 -20.81
N ARG A 18 -7.05 29.09 -20.12
CA ARG A 18 -6.93 30.17 -19.15
C ARG A 18 -5.94 29.66 -18.11
N SER A 19 -4.67 29.92 -18.32
CA SER A 19 -3.74 30.04 -17.20
C SER A 19 -4.42 31.04 -16.28
N ARG A 20 -4.66 30.61 -15.05
CA ARG A 20 -5.11 31.50 -14.00
C ARG A 20 -3.99 32.52 -13.84
N ASN A 21 -4.10 33.65 -14.53
CA ASN A 21 -3.20 34.78 -14.34
C ASN A 21 -3.49 35.27 -12.91
N SER A 22 -2.71 34.80 -11.94
CA SER A 22 -2.66 35.42 -10.63
C SER A 22 -1.95 36.75 -10.81
N VAL A 23 -2.69 37.83 -10.63
CA VAL A 23 -2.12 39.15 -10.34
C VAL A 23 -1.28 38.96 -9.07
N MET A 24 0.04 39.12 -9.18
CA MET A 24 0.97 38.87 -8.07
C MET A 24 1.30 40.19 -7.37
N ASN A 25 1.15 40.19 -6.04
CA ASN A 25 1.68 41.20 -5.14
C ASN A 25 3.17 40.85 -4.89
N PRO A 26 4.13 41.78 -5.03
CA PRO A 26 5.57 41.49 -4.93
C PRO A 26 6.04 41.13 -3.50
N ASP A 27 5.22 41.39 -2.49
CA ASP A 27 5.59 41.21 -1.07
C ASP A 27 5.14 39.87 -0.47
N GLU A 28 4.40 39.03 -1.20
CA GLU A 28 4.09 37.67 -0.76
C GLU A 28 5.24 36.74 -1.15
N ILE A 29 6.04 36.35 -0.16
CA ILE A 29 7.07 35.31 -0.28
C ILE A 29 6.43 34.10 -0.96
N ASN A 30 6.77 33.93 -2.24
CA ASN A 30 6.38 32.81 -3.08
C ASN A 30 7.09 31.55 -2.57
N ILE A 31 6.64 31.01 -1.44
CA ILE A 31 6.93 29.62 -1.09
C ILE A 31 6.12 28.81 -2.08
N SER A 32 6.70 28.57 -3.26
CA SER A 32 6.14 27.72 -4.29
C SER A 32 5.56 26.47 -3.62
N ILE A 33 4.23 26.40 -3.64
CA ILE A 33 3.44 25.28 -3.11
C ILE A 33 3.83 23.96 -3.84
N GLU A 34 4.60 24.08 -4.93
CA GLU A 34 5.10 23.04 -5.81
C GLU A 34 6.56 22.64 -5.54
N CYS A 35 7.24 23.21 -4.53
CA CYS A 35 8.60 22.78 -4.21
C CYS A 35 8.63 21.34 -3.66
N LYS A 36 9.47 20.50 -4.27
CA LYS A 36 9.69 19.09 -3.90
C LYS A 36 9.96 18.91 -2.39
N GLU A 37 10.67 19.84 -1.78
CA GLU A 37 11.00 19.85 -0.36
C GLU A 37 9.78 20.07 0.54
N PHE A 38 8.87 20.98 0.17
CA PHE A 38 7.62 21.19 0.90
C PHE A 38 6.78 19.91 0.92
N HIS A 39 6.67 19.24 -0.23
CA HIS A 39 5.99 17.96 -0.32
C HIS A 39 6.69 16.90 0.55
N ALA A 40 8.02 16.82 0.52
CA ALA A 40 8.78 15.89 1.35
C ALA A 40 8.53 16.11 2.85
N ARG A 41 8.60 17.35 3.33
CA ARG A 41 8.28 17.74 4.72
C ARG A 41 6.87 17.33 5.11
N ARG A 42 5.88 17.61 4.25
CA ARG A 42 4.48 17.23 4.48
C ARG A 42 4.30 15.71 4.58
N LEU A 43 4.98 14.94 3.75
CA LEU A 43 4.93 13.47 3.83
C LEU A 43 5.63 12.95 5.06
N TYR A 44 6.77 13.53 5.44
CA TYR A 44 7.46 13.20 6.68
C TYR A 44 6.52 13.33 7.87
N SER A 45 5.87 14.48 8.06
CA SER A 45 4.94 14.69 9.18
C SER A 45 3.76 13.72 9.16
N ARG A 46 3.21 13.41 7.97
CA ARG A 46 2.10 12.45 7.83
C ARG A 46 2.52 11.03 8.17
N TRP A 47 3.71 10.62 7.76
CA TRP A 47 4.26 9.31 8.07
C TRP A 47 4.63 9.20 9.55
N HIS A 48 5.37 10.18 10.08
CA HIS A 48 5.84 10.23 11.47
C HIS A 48 4.67 10.17 12.46
N ASN A 49 3.60 10.92 12.19
CA ASN A 49 2.40 10.93 13.04
C ASN A 49 1.44 9.76 12.71
N SER A 50 1.87 8.77 11.92
CA SER A 50 1.08 7.61 11.52
C SER A 50 -0.33 7.96 11.01
N ARG A 51 -0.45 9.05 10.23
CA ARG A 51 -1.75 9.58 9.82
C ARG A 51 -2.46 8.60 8.89
N ILE A 52 -3.63 8.13 9.33
CA ILE A 52 -4.53 7.31 8.53
C ILE A 52 -5.61 8.21 7.92
N LYS A 53 -5.77 8.14 6.60
CA LYS A 53 -6.87 8.81 5.89
C LYS A 53 -7.89 7.77 5.44
N LYS A 54 -9.14 7.92 5.86
CA LYS A 54 -10.28 7.18 5.29
C LYS A 54 -10.64 7.78 3.94
N ASN A 55 -10.80 6.94 2.92
CA ASN A 55 -11.19 7.34 1.57
C ASN A 55 -12.44 6.57 1.14
N PHE A 56 -13.26 7.22 0.33
CA PHE A 56 -14.44 6.63 -0.25
C PHE A 56 -14.44 6.83 -1.77
N ASN A 57 -14.55 5.73 -2.51
CA ASN A 57 -14.71 5.77 -3.95
C ASN A 57 -16.18 5.67 -4.33
N LYS A 58 -16.79 6.82 -4.60
CA LYS A 58 -18.20 6.94 -5.01
C LYS A 58 -18.54 6.16 -6.29
N ARG A 59 -17.57 5.93 -7.19
CA ARG A 59 -17.81 5.25 -8.47
C ARG A 59 -17.99 3.74 -8.30
N LEU A 60 -17.19 3.14 -7.42
CA LEU A 60 -17.19 1.69 -7.16
C LEU A 60 -18.00 1.32 -5.90
N GLY A 61 -18.31 2.29 -5.04
CA GLY A 61 -18.97 2.01 -3.76
C GLY A 61 -18.05 1.28 -2.79
N ILE A 62 -16.75 1.64 -2.74
CA ILE A 62 -15.77 1.00 -1.86
C ILE A 62 -15.13 2.04 -0.94
N THR A 63 -14.87 1.65 0.30
CA THR A 63 -14.11 2.41 1.29
C THR A 63 -12.77 1.73 1.53
N PHE A 64 -11.74 2.53 1.82
CA PHE A 64 -10.42 2.03 2.16
C PHE A 64 -9.64 3.10 2.91
N THR A 65 -8.64 2.69 3.67
CA THR A 65 -7.70 3.60 4.30
C THR A 65 -6.44 3.77 3.47
N THR A 66 -5.82 4.93 3.61
CA THR A 66 -4.48 5.19 3.08
C THR A 66 -3.60 5.77 4.14
N ARG A 67 -2.37 5.30 4.19
CA ARG A 67 -1.30 5.80 5.05
C ARG A 67 0.00 5.85 4.29
N TYR A 68 0.97 6.60 4.80
CA TYR A 68 2.31 6.61 4.25
C TYR A 68 3.17 5.60 5.01
N SER A 69 4.06 4.90 4.31
CA SER A 69 5.02 3.96 4.88
C SER A 69 6.36 4.15 4.19
N VAL A 70 7.44 3.87 4.91
CA VAL A 70 8.80 3.92 4.38
C VAL A 70 9.27 2.52 3.99
N ASN A 71 10.26 2.44 3.11
CA ASN A 71 10.88 1.17 2.78
C ASN A 71 11.79 0.71 3.93
N ASN A 72 11.82 -0.60 4.17
CA ASN A 72 12.85 -1.21 5.02
C ASN A 72 14.23 -0.98 4.37
N ILE A 73 15.25 -0.72 5.20
CA ILE A 73 16.64 -0.56 4.79
C ILE A 73 17.13 -1.68 3.87
N ASN A 74 16.68 -2.92 4.08
CA ASN A 74 17.04 -4.08 3.24
C ASN A 74 16.60 -3.90 1.79
N ASN A 75 15.45 -3.26 1.54
CA ASN A 75 15.01 -3.00 0.18
C ASN A 75 15.83 -1.88 -0.49
N ILE A 76 16.45 -1.00 0.29
CA ILE A 76 17.30 0.09 -0.23
C ILE A 76 18.68 -0.48 -0.56
N LEU A 77 19.29 -1.20 0.38
CA LEU A 77 20.64 -1.74 0.26
C LEU A 77 20.73 -2.95 -0.67
N ARG A 78 19.84 -3.94 -0.56
CA ARG A 78 19.93 -5.16 -1.39
C ARG A 78 19.23 -5.02 -2.74
N LYS A 79 18.09 -4.33 -2.78
CA LYS A 79 17.26 -4.21 -4.01
C LYS A 79 17.46 -2.89 -4.74
N GLY A 80 18.28 -1.97 -4.23
CA GLY A 80 18.52 -0.67 -4.85
C GLY A 80 17.27 0.23 -4.90
N ASN A 81 16.27 -0.01 -4.05
CA ASN A 81 15.04 0.77 -4.09
C ASN A 81 15.29 2.20 -3.59
N THR A 82 15.13 3.16 -4.50
CA THR A 82 15.35 4.58 -4.20
C THR A 82 14.13 5.29 -3.63
N THR A 83 12.93 4.73 -3.61
CA THR A 83 11.76 5.51 -3.15
C THR A 83 11.80 5.71 -1.64
N ILE A 84 11.58 6.95 -1.20
CA ILE A 84 11.59 7.26 0.24
C ILE A 84 10.28 6.78 0.87
N TYR A 85 9.17 7.19 0.28
CA TYR A 85 7.83 6.93 0.77
C TYR A 85 7.02 6.08 -0.21
N ASN A 86 6.17 5.24 0.36
CA ASN A 86 5.09 4.56 -0.33
C ASN A 86 3.76 4.95 0.30
N LYS A 87 2.73 5.05 -0.52
CA LYS A 87 1.35 5.14 -0.07
C LYS A 87 0.76 3.74 0.01
N VAL A 88 0.39 3.31 1.21
CA VAL A 88 -0.28 2.04 1.48
C VAL A 88 -1.78 2.24 1.33
N TYR A 89 -2.42 1.25 0.72
CA TYR A 89 -3.87 1.13 0.57
C TYR A 89 -4.28 -0.17 1.26
N ASP A 90 -5.14 -0.08 2.27
CA ASP A 90 -5.57 -1.18 3.14
C ASP A 90 -7.01 -0.98 3.65
N ASN A 91 -7.51 -1.93 4.44
CA ASN A 91 -8.83 -1.92 5.07
C ASN A 91 -9.97 -1.72 4.05
N PHE A 92 -9.96 -2.54 3.00
CA PHE A 92 -11.02 -2.55 2.00
C PHE A 92 -12.36 -2.92 2.63
N ASN A 93 -13.40 -2.16 2.33
CA ASN A 93 -14.78 -2.49 2.68
C ASN A 93 -15.74 -1.95 1.60
N PHE A 94 -16.94 -2.52 1.53
CA PHE A 94 -18.00 -2.01 0.69
C PHE A 94 -18.70 -0.83 1.38
N GLY A 95 -18.89 0.25 0.64
CA GLY A 95 -19.61 1.44 1.05
C GLY A 95 -20.65 1.82 0.02
N PHE A 96 -21.52 0.88 -0.35
CA PHE A 96 -22.52 1.16 -1.38
C PHE A 96 -23.48 2.28 -0.95
N SER A 97 -23.99 3.01 -1.95
CA SER A 97 -25.03 4.02 -1.71
C SER A 97 -26.30 3.36 -1.18
N LYS A 98 -27.05 4.08 -0.34
CA LYS A 98 -28.38 3.66 0.13
C LYS A 98 -29.43 3.63 -1.00
N ARG A 99 -29.19 4.33 -2.12
CA ARG A 99 -30.12 4.36 -3.26
C ARG A 99 -29.90 3.13 -4.14
N ASN A 100 -30.91 2.26 -4.27
CA ASN A 100 -30.86 0.98 -5.00
C ASN A 100 -30.28 1.11 -6.42
N ASN A 101 -30.74 2.10 -7.20
CA ASN A 101 -30.24 2.33 -8.57
C ASN A 101 -28.74 2.66 -8.60
N ILE A 102 -28.26 3.44 -7.63
CA ILE A 102 -26.85 3.80 -7.53
C ILE A 102 -26.03 2.60 -7.03
N GLN A 103 -26.54 1.89 -6.04
CA GLN A 103 -25.92 0.67 -5.52
C GLN A 103 -25.73 -0.38 -6.62
N LYS A 104 -26.77 -0.66 -7.42
CA LYS A 104 -26.69 -1.61 -8.55
C LYS A 104 -25.62 -1.18 -9.55
N LYS A 105 -25.56 0.11 -9.90
CA LYS A 105 -24.52 0.66 -10.79
C LYS A 105 -23.10 0.56 -10.20
N GLN A 106 -22.93 0.83 -8.91
CA GLN A 106 -21.64 0.71 -8.22
C GLN A 106 -21.16 -0.74 -8.20
N ARG A 107 -22.03 -1.67 -7.80
CA ARG A 107 -21.76 -3.11 -7.81
C ARG A 107 -21.35 -3.60 -9.20
N GLN A 108 -22.13 -3.27 -10.22
CA GLN A 108 -21.83 -3.67 -11.60
C GLN A 108 -20.50 -3.09 -12.10
N ARG A 109 -20.14 -1.85 -11.72
CA ARG A 109 -18.84 -1.25 -12.07
C ARG A 109 -17.69 -1.92 -11.33
N PHE A 110 -17.88 -2.28 -10.06
CA PHE A 110 -16.90 -3.01 -9.28
C PHE A 110 -16.65 -4.40 -9.89
N GLU A 111 -17.71 -5.17 -10.14
CA GLU A 111 -17.63 -6.51 -10.75
C GLU A 111 -16.97 -6.48 -12.13
N ARG A 112 -17.35 -5.54 -13.01
CA ARG A 112 -16.68 -5.34 -14.29
C ARG A 112 -15.19 -5.05 -14.13
N LYS A 113 -14.81 -4.26 -13.11
CA LYS A 113 -13.40 -3.93 -12.88
C LYS A 113 -12.62 -5.14 -12.37
N CYS A 114 -13.20 -5.95 -11.50
CA CYS A 114 -12.63 -7.23 -11.06
C CYS A 114 -12.44 -8.16 -12.26
N LYS A 115 -13.49 -8.38 -13.05
CA LYS A 115 -13.48 -9.23 -14.25
C LYS A 115 -12.36 -8.82 -15.21
N HIS A 116 -12.31 -7.54 -15.58
CA HIS A 116 -11.27 -7.01 -16.45
C HIS A 116 -9.84 -7.25 -15.94
N ILE A 117 -9.61 -7.09 -14.62
CA ILE A 117 -8.28 -7.34 -14.03
C ILE A 117 -7.91 -8.83 -14.06
N PHE A 118 -8.89 -9.71 -13.80
CA PHE A 118 -8.66 -11.15 -13.78
C PHE A 118 -8.48 -11.69 -15.20
N GLU A 119 -9.23 -11.19 -16.17
CA GLU A 119 -9.07 -11.51 -17.60
C GLU A 119 -7.70 -11.07 -18.13
N ASP A 120 -7.25 -9.85 -17.81
CA ASP A 120 -5.92 -9.35 -18.22
C ASP A 120 -4.78 -10.21 -17.64
N CYS A 121 -5.01 -10.81 -16.48
CA CYS A 121 -4.09 -11.77 -15.86
C CYS A 121 -4.35 -13.23 -16.26
N LYS A 122 -5.27 -13.51 -17.19
CA LYS A 122 -5.69 -14.86 -17.63
C LYS A 122 -6.09 -15.78 -16.47
N ILE A 123 -6.68 -15.20 -15.43
CA ILE A 123 -7.16 -15.92 -14.25
C ILE A 123 -8.55 -16.49 -14.55
N LYS A 124 -8.70 -17.81 -14.38
CA LYS A 124 -9.99 -18.50 -14.47
C LYS A 124 -10.81 -18.25 -13.20
N ASP A 125 -12.13 -18.38 -13.30
CA ASP A 125 -13.01 -18.20 -12.13
C ASP A 125 -12.71 -19.19 -11.00
N ASP A 126 -12.30 -20.41 -11.33
CA ASP A 126 -11.95 -21.48 -10.39
C ASP A 126 -10.56 -21.33 -9.74
N THR A 127 -9.81 -20.28 -10.11
CA THR A 127 -8.46 -20.07 -9.60
C THR A 127 -8.49 -19.72 -8.11
N PRO A 128 -7.53 -20.22 -7.29
CA PRO A 128 -7.45 -19.90 -5.87
C PRO A 128 -7.41 -18.39 -5.61
N THR A 129 -7.99 -17.99 -4.48
CA THR A 129 -8.07 -16.59 -4.04
C THR A 129 -6.71 -15.89 -4.01
N GLU A 130 -5.63 -16.61 -3.68
CA GLU A 130 -4.26 -16.08 -3.67
C GLU A 130 -3.80 -15.56 -5.04
N ALA A 131 -4.10 -16.28 -6.12
CA ALA A 131 -3.75 -15.81 -7.47
C ALA A 131 -4.55 -14.55 -7.83
N LYS A 132 -5.83 -14.47 -7.43
CA LYS A 132 -6.65 -13.26 -7.58
C LYS A 132 -6.05 -12.09 -6.78
N LEU A 133 -5.55 -12.34 -5.57
CA LEU A 133 -4.84 -11.35 -4.74
C LEU A 133 -3.56 -10.84 -5.41
N LEU A 134 -2.76 -11.73 -6.00
CA LEU A 134 -1.54 -11.38 -6.73
C LEU A 134 -1.84 -10.52 -7.97
N ALA A 135 -2.83 -10.90 -8.78
CA ALA A 135 -3.26 -10.11 -9.93
C ALA A 135 -3.75 -8.72 -9.54
N ALA A 136 -4.65 -8.64 -8.56
CA ALA A 136 -5.14 -7.35 -8.10
C ALA A 136 -4.02 -6.47 -7.51
N ARG A 137 -3.02 -7.08 -6.86
CA ARG A 137 -1.83 -6.36 -6.37
C ARG A 137 -0.96 -5.83 -7.51
N LYS A 138 -0.78 -6.59 -8.60
CA LYS A 138 -0.12 -6.12 -9.84
C LYS A 138 -0.82 -4.89 -10.42
N HIS A 139 -2.16 -4.91 -10.47
CA HIS A 139 -2.99 -3.78 -10.93
C HIS A 139 -3.23 -2.69 -9.88
N ARG A 140 -2.71 -2.86 -8.66
CA ARG A 140 -2.84 -1.92 -7.53
C ARG A 140 -4.33 -1.56 -7.29
N PHE A 141 -5.15 -2.60 -7.25
CA PHE A 141 -6.59 -2.57 -7.04
C PHE A 141 -6.96 -3.32 -5.76
N LEU A 142 -7.92 -2.78 -5.00
CA LEU A 142 -8.46 -3.42 -3.80
C LEU A 142 -9.78 -4.11 -4.15
N PHE A 143 -9.88 -5.39 -3.86
CA PHE A 143 -11.13 -6.16 -4.01
C PHE A 143 -11.45 -7.07 -2.82
N HIS A 144 -10.49 -7.31 -1.92
CA HIS A 144 -10.64 -8.23 -0.79
C HIS A 144 -10.23 -7.56 0.54
N PRO A 145 -10.93 -7.81 1.67
CA PRO A 145 -10.65 -7.14 2.95
C PRO A 145 -9.24 -7.36 3.49
N LEU A 146 -8.69 -8.56 3.32
CA LEU A 146 -7.32 -8.91 3.77
C LEU A 146 -6.23 -8.36 2.85
N GLN A 147 -6.61 -7.73 1.73
CA GLN A 147 -5.65 -7.25 0.74
C GLN A 147 -5.07 -5.89 1.15
N SER A 148 -3.77 -5.73 0.94
CA SER A 148 -3.13 -4.42 0.92
C SER A 148 -2.11 -4.31 -0.21
N PHE A 149 -1.90 -3.09 -0.70
CA PHE A 149 -0.82 -2.81 -1.64
C PHE A 149 -0.14 -1.48 -1.35
N LYS A 150 1.08 -1.34 -1.87
CA LYS A 150 1.89 -0.13 -1.75
C LYS A 150 2.08 0.51 -3.14
N LYS A 151 1.87 1.82 -3.25
CA LYS A 151 2.22 2.62 -4.42
C LYS A 151 3.43 3.50 -4.07
N PRO A 152 4.55 3.41 -4.79
CA PRO A 152 5.70 4.27 -4.55
C PRO A 152 5.39 5.72 -4.90
N ILE A 153 6.02 6.65 -4.17
CA ILE A 153 5.97 8.09 -4.46
C ILE A 153 7.23 8.42 -5.26
N SER A 154 7.11 8.32 -6.58
CA SER A 154 8.25 8.27 -7.51
C SER A 154 9.08 9.55 -7.58
N HIS A 155 8.53 10.71 -7.27
CA HIS A 155 9.27 11.98 -7.31
C HIS A 155 10.10 12.22 -6.04
N LEU A 156 9.87 11.47 -4.96
CA LEU A 156 10.64 11.52 -3.71
C LEU A 156 11.52 10.28 -3.58
N ARG A 157 12.79 10.47 -3.95
CA ARG A 157 13.78 9.40 -4.06
C ARG A 157 15.05 9.75 -3.30
N TYR A 158 15.70 8.72 -2.76
CA TYR A 158 17.07 8.78 -2.33
C TYR A 158 17.99 9.05 -3.52
N LYS A 159 19.04 9.85 -3.29
CA LYS A 159 20.03 10.23 -4.31
C LYS A 159 20.86 9.05 -4.78
N LYS A 160 21.24 8.15 -3.86
CA LYS A 160 22.10 6.99 -4.14
C LYS A 160 21.31 5.68 -4.02
N LYS A 161 21.64 4.70 -4.87
CA LYS A 161 21.15 3.31 -4.79
C LYS A 161 22.14 2.46 -4.00
N TYR A 162 21.68 1.37 -3.37
CA TYR A 162 22.55 0.42 -2.65
C TYR A 162 23.40 1.07 -1.53
N HIS A 163 22.98 2.24 -1.05
CA HIS A 163 23.69 2.98 0.00
C HIS A 163 22.71 3.43 1.08
N VAL A 164 23.22 3.52 2.31
CA VAL A 164 22.48 4.09 3.44
C VAL A 164 22.22 5.57 3.14
N PRO A 165 20.95 6.03 3.19
CA PRO A 165 20.65 7.42 2.89
C PRO A 165 21.10 8.33 4.02
N LEU A 166 21.99 9.27 3.68
CA LEU A 166 22.58 10.22 4.61
C LEU A 166 21.78 11.53 4.65
N GLN A 167 21.57 12.09 5.85
CA GLN A 167 20.74 13.28 6.04
C GLN A 167 21.33 14.51 5.34
N LYS A 168 22.67 14.65 5.30
CA LYS A 168 23.39 15.77 4.68
C LYS A 168 23.07 16.02 3.21
N TYR A 169 22.51 15.02 2.52
CA TYR A 169 22.15 15.16 1.12
C TYR A 169 20.77 15.79 0.88
N TYR A 170 19.98 16.06 1.92
CA TYR A 170 18.60 16.53 1.79
C TYR A 170 18.30 17.70 2.72
N ASN A 171 17.59 18.68 2.18
CA ASN A 171 17.11 19.85 2.91
C ASN A 171 15.81 19.57 3.72
N PHE A 172 15.39 18.31 3.78
CA PHE A 172 14.24 17.85 4.53
C PHE A 172 14.61 16.64 5.37
N LYS A 173 13.93 16.46 6.51
CA LYS A 173 14.17 15.33 7.40
C LYS A 173 13.86 14.00 6.69
N LEU A 174 14.81 13.08 6.72
CA LEU A 174 14.62 11.72 6.27
C LEU A 174 13.90 10.90 7.34
N PRO A 175 13.08 9.92 6.93
CA PRO A 175 12.48 9.00 7.89
C PRO A 175 13.53 8.14 8.58
N THR A 176 13.32 7.84 9.86
CA THR A 176 14.10 6.82 10.56
C THR A 176 13.84 5.46 9.92
N LEU A 177 14.90 4.83 9.43
CA LEU A 177 14.82 3.51 8.82
C LEU A 177 14.95 2.44 9.89
N ASP A 178 13.95 1.57 9.93
CA ASP A 178 13.90 0.46 10.87
C ASP A 178 14.97 -0.58 10.50
N ILE A 179 15.96 -0.78 11.38
CA ILE A 179 17.05 -1.75 11.20
C ILE A 179 16.67 -3.09 11.85
N LYS A 180 15.38 -3.43 11.96
CA LYS A 180 14.91 -4.78 12.31
C LYS A 180 15.38 -5.90 11.37
N SER A 181 16.35 -5.63 10.50
CA SER A 181 17.08 -6.67 9.80
C SER A 181 17.82 -7.54 10.82
N SER A 182 17.64 -8.85 10.73
CA SER A 182 18.54 -9.82 11.37
C SER A 182 19.94 -9.81 10.74
N ASP A 183 20.07 -9.18 9.56
CA ASP A 183 21.31 -9.14 8.79
C ASP A 183 22.34 -8.21 9.44
N HIS A 184 23.40 -8.81 9.96
CA HIS A 184 24.49 -8.13 10.65
C HIS A 184 25.28 -7.19 9.73
N GLU A 185 25.40 -7.53 8.44
CA GLU A 185 26.10 -6.71 7.45
C GLU A 185 25.38 -5.37 7.27
N ILE A 186 24.06 -5.41 7.15
CA ILE A 186 23.21 -4.22 7.04
C ILE A 186 23.29 -3.37 8.31
N LYS A 187 23.32 -3.99 9.50
CA LYS A 187 23.50 -3.24 10.75
C LYS A 187 24.84 -2.52 10.78
N ARG A 188 25.92 -3.21 10.38
CA ARG A 188 27.27 -2.65 10.32
C ARG A 188 27.34 -1.48 9.35
N GLU A 189 26.80 -1.61 8.13
CA GLU A 189 26.77 -0.52 7.16
C GLU A 189 26.00 0.71 7.67
N VAL A 190 24.85 0.49 8.30
CA VAL A 190 24.05 1.60 8.87
C VAL A 190 24.79 2.25 10.05
N HIS A 191 25.47 1.47 10.88
CA HIS A 191 26.28 1.99 11.98
C HIS A 191 27.43 2.86 11.47
N ILE A 192 28.20 2.36 10.50
CA ILE A 192 29.29 3.10 9.83
C ILE A 192 28.74 4.40 9.24
N ALA A 193 27.65 4.34 8.47
CA ALA A 193 27.04 5.50 7.85
C ALA A 193 26.60 6.57 8.87
N ARG A 194 26.02 6.15 10.01
CA ARG A 194 25.61 7.07 11.08
C ARG A 194 26.80 7.71 11.77
N TYR A 195 27.88 6.96 12.01
CA TYR A 195 29.12 7.49 12.59
C TYR A 195 29.70 8.62 11.72
N PHE A 196 29.81 8.40 10.40
CA PHE A 196 30.29 9.41 9.47
C PHE A 196 29.32 10.59 9.24
N ASP A 197 28.05 10.45 9.61
CA ASP A 197 27.05 11.53 9.52
C ASP A 197 26.96 12.36 10.80
N SER A 198 27.38 11.83 11.96
CA SER A 198 27.30 12.52 13.26
C SER A 198 28.48 13.44 13.56
N ASN A 199 29.48 13.53 12.67
CA ASN A 199 30.71 14.33 12.85
C ASN A 199 31.42 14.06 14.21
N GLN A 200 31.25 12.88 14.81
CA GLN A 200 31.97 12.50 16.04
C GLN A 200 33.41 12.09 15.71
N HIS A 201 34.23 13.04 15.25
CA HIS A 201 35.62 12.81 14.86
C HIS A 201 36.60 12.61 16.04
N GLY A 202 36.12 12.11 17.17
CA GLY A 202 36.92 11.90 18.38
C GLY A 202 36.40 10.81 19.33
N SER A 203 35.24 10.20 19.05
CA SER A 203 34.85 8.96 19.73
C SER A 203 35.47 7.77 18.99
N SER A 204 36.09 6.86 19.74
CA SER A 204 36.68 5.63 19.21
C SER A 204 35.63 4.89 18.37
N PHE A 205 35.88 4.79 17.07
CA PHE A 205 35.08 3.93 16.19
C PHE A 205 35.42 2.49 16.58
N ASP A 206 34.58 1.86 17.39
CA ASP A 206 34.73 0.45 17.74
C ASP A 206 34.15 -0.42 16.61
N PRO A 207 34.99 -1.06 15.77
CA PRO A 207 34.52 -1.88 14.67
C PRO A 207 33.95 -3.24 15.16
N SER A 208 34.05 -3.55 16.46
CA SER A 208 33.68 -4.84 17.04
C SER A 208 32.19 -4.91 17.40
N TYR A 209 31.32 -4.87 16.39
CA TYR A 209 30.06 -5.60 16.53
C TYR A 209 30.41 -7.09 16.51
N ILE A 210 30.50 -7.68 17.71
CA ILE A 210 30.97 -9.03 17.97
C ILE A 210 30.26 -10.04 17.06
N ILE A 211 31.11 -10.78 16.36
CA ILE A 211 30.79 -12.04 15.70
C ILE A 211 30.61 -13.06 16.81
N ASP A 212 29.37 -13.35 17.22
CA ASP A 212 29.10 -14.57 17.97
C ASP A 212 29.14 -15.76 17.00
N LYS A 213 30.36 -16.16 16.66
CA LYS A 213 30.68 -17.49 16.12
C LYS A 213 30.98 -18.39 17.32
N THR A 214 29.99 -19.10 17.83
CA THR A 214 30.24 -20.42 18.46
C THR A 214 28.95 -21.24 18.45
N ALA A 215 28.87 -22.17 17.50
CA ALA A 215 28.33 -23.48 17.79
C ALA A 215 29.51 -24.39 18.14
N THR A 216 29.45 -25.07 19.29
CA THR A 216 29.82 -26.49 19.58
C THR A 216 30.33 -26.65 21.02
N ALA A 217 29.57 -27.43 21.82
CA ALA A 217 29.87 -28.31 22.97
C ALA A 217 30.92 -27.87 24.03
N SER A 218 30.85 -28.11 25.33
CA SER A 218 30.04 -28.87 26.32
C SER A 218 30.73 -28.56 27.67
N SER A 219 30.07 -28.31 28.81
CA SER A 219 29.79 -29.33 29.84
C SER A 219 29.10 -28.70 31.08
N SER A 220 28.04 -29.36 31.58
CA SER A 220 27.65 -29.62 32.99
C SER A 220 27.84 -28.52 34.07
N THR A 221 26.87 -28.13 34.91
CA THR A 221 25.97 -28.96 35.76
C THR A 221 24.75 -28.15 36.26
N ASP A 222 23.56 -28.75 36.20
CA ASP A 222 22.52 -28.90 37.25
C ASP A 222 22.12 -27.71 38.15
N ASN A 223 20.87 -27.21 38.06
CA ASN A 223 19.73 -27.71 38.86
C ASN A 223 18.47 -26.77 38.89
N HIS A 224 17.32 -27.42 38.68
CA HIS A 224 15.97 -27.21 39.24
C HIS A 224 15.28 -25.82 39.24
N ASN A 225 14.21 -25.67 38.44
CA ASN A 225 12.81 -25.80 38.89
C ASN A 225 11.77 -25.43 37.80
N LEU A 226 10.82 -26.34 37.57
CA LEU A 226 9.55 -26.12 36.88
C LEU A 226 8.58 -25.31 37.78
N PRO A 227 7.59 -24.63 37.18
CA PRO A 227 6.27 -25.24 37.23
C PRO A 227 5.51 -25.26 35.90
N VAL A 228 4.62 -26.23 35.85
CA VAL A 228 3.68 -26.64 34.80
C VAL A 228 2.44 -25.73 34.71
N SER A 229 1.73 -25.85 33.58
CA SER A 229 0.33 -25.48 33.26
C SER A 229 0.12 -24.11 32.59
N SER A 230 -0.66 -23.98 31.50
CA SER A 230 -1.50 -24.95 30.79
C SER A 230 -1.87 -24.38 29.39
N ASN A 231 -1.81 -25.25 28.38
CA ASN A 231 -2.36 -25.01 27.04
C ASN A 231 -3.89 -25.14 27.10
N THR A 232 -4.62 -24.13 26.62
CA THR A 232 -6.01 -24.29 26.18
C THR A 232 -6.05 -24.31 24.65
N TYR A 233 -6.48 -25.46 24.15
CA TYR A 233 -6.77 -25.72 22.75
C TYR A 233 -7.97 -24.87 22.29
N ALA A 234 -7.77 -24.04 21.26
CA ALA A 234 -8.88 -23.39 20.56
C ALA A 234 -9.47 -24.36 19.53
N VAL A 235 -10.76 -24.65 19.69
CA VAL A 235 -11.55 -25.57 18.85
C VAL A 235 -11.75 -24.99 17.43
N PRO A 236 -11.60 -25.77 16.34
CA PRO A 236 -11.91 -25.32 14.99
C PRO A 236 -13.42 -25.18 14.77
N PHE A 237 -13.83 -24.06 14.18
CA PHE A 237 -15.21 -23.76 13.81
C PHE A 237 -15.67 -24.63 12.62
N THR A 238 -16.67 -25.48 12.81
CA THR A 238 -17.35 -26.21 11.74
C THR A 238 -18.60 -25.44 11.27
N PRO A 239 -18.79 -25.19 9.97
CA PRO A 239 -20.00 -24.55 9.47
C PRO A 239 -21.18 -25.54 9.48
N LYS A 240 -22.26 -25.17 10.18
CA LYS A 240 -23.54 -25.88 10.14
C LYS A 240 -24.14 -25.83 8.73
N SER A 241 -24.23 -26.99 8.09
CA SER A 241 -25.04 -27.23 6.91
C SER A 241 -26.52 -27.28 7.29
N THR A 242 -27.24 -26.18 7.09
CA THR A 242 -28.71 -26.18 7.14
C THR A 242 -29.24 -26.26 5.71
N ARG A 243 -29.69 -27.45 5.29
CA ARG A 243 -30.58 -27.61 4.13
C ARG A 243 -32.02 -27.42 4.60
N PRO A 244 -32.82 -26.58 3.94
CA PRO A 244 -34.26 -26.75 3.94
C PRO A 244 -34.64 -27.86 2.94
N LYS A 245 -35.45 -28.81 3.41
CA LYS A 245 -36.25 -29.70 2.55
C LYS A 245 -37.33 -28.85 1.88
N GLU A 246 -37.40 -28.83 0.57
CA GLU A 246 -38.62 -28.48 -0.15
C GLU A 246 -39.09 -29.64 -1.01
N ILE A 247 -40.38 -29.89 -0.84
CA ILE A 247 -41.21 -30.96 -1.40
C ILE A 247 -41.56 -30.57 -2.84
N GLY A 248 -41.47 -31.53 -3.76
CA GLY A 248 -41.72 -31.32 -5.18
C GLY A 248 -43.17 -31.01 -5.53
N LYS A 249 -43.36 -30.18 -6.56
CA LYS A 249 -44.50 -30.20 -7.49
C LYS A 249 -44.01 -29.85 -8.91
N GLN A 250 -44.46 -30.65 -9.87
CA GLN A 250 -44.19 -30.65 -11.32
C GLN A 250 -45.07 -29.59 -12.07
N PRO A 251 -44.86 -29.35 -13.39
CA PRO A 251 -44.86 -28.01 -14.00
C PRO A 251 -46.01 -27.67 -14.98
N ARG A 252 -45.92 -26.42 -15.51
CA ARG A 252 -46.48 -25.79 -16.76
C ARG A 252 -47.73 -24.90 -16.58
N PRO A 253 -47.96 -23.86 -17.45
CA PRO A 253 -47.46 -23.70 -18.81
C PRO A 253 -46.80 -22.36 -19.21
N HIS A 254 -46.32 -22.45 -20.43
CA HIS A 254 -45.62 -21.54 -21.34
C HIS A 254 -46.47 -20.32 -21.74
N VAL A 255 -45.89 -19.11 -21.68
CA VAL A 255 -46.49 -17.89 -22.24
C VAL A 255 -45.47 -17.28 -23.20
N ASN A 256 -45.54 -17.69 -24.46
CA ASN A 256 -45.22 -16.82 -25.58
C ASN A 256 -46.57 -16.29 -26.06
N ASP A 257 -46.75 -14.97 -26.05
CA ASP A 257 -47.67 -14.22 -26.92
C ASP A 257 -47.41 -12.73 -26.69
N PHE A 258 -46.34 -12.24 -27.32
CA PHE A 258 -46.19 -10.86 -27.75
C PHE A 258 -45.27 -10.91 -28.95
N ILE A 259 -45.85 -10.99 -30.15
CA ILE A 259 -45.46 -10.37 -31.43
C ILE A 259 -46.28 -11.03 -32.55
N SER A 260 -46.81 -10.16 -33.43
CA SER A 260 -47.64 -10.36 -34.63
C SER A 260 -49.14 -10.49 -34.42
#